data_AF-A0A9Q0K5L9-F1
#
_entry.id   AF-A0A9Q0K5L9-F1
#
_cell.length_a   1.000
_cell.length_b   1.000
_cell.length_c   1.000
_cell.angle_alpha   90.00
_cell.angle_beta   90.00
_cell.angle_gamma   90.00
#
_symmetry.space_group_name_H-M   'P 1'
#
loop_
_entity.id
_entity.type
_entity.pdbx_description
1 polymer ?
#
loop_
_entity_poly.entity_id
_entity_poly.type
_entity_poly.pdbx_seq_one_letter_code
_entity_poly.pdbx_strand_id
1 'polypeptide(L)'
;MWSCHPDCRRVVQRCWLGECLSQSAACDFQQKLRCTTQRFKTWNKLVFGHLQTTIEDVKQQLLDLQSSFKGQSSVHREQELQLKLSQLLVQEEIFWQQKSRVSWL
;
A
#
# COMPACT_ATOMS: atom_id res chain seq x y z
N MET A 1 -1.49 7.56 4.51
CA MET A 1 -1.11 6.29 3.86
C MET A 1 -1.13 6.39 2.34
N TRP A 2 -2.28 6.67 1.72
CA TRP A 2 -2.38 6.74 0.25
C TRP A 2 -1.52 7.82 -0.38
N SER A 3 -1.59 9.05 0.12
CA SER A 3 -0.81 10.19 -0.39
C SER A 3 0.71 10.03 -0.29
N CYS A 4 1.19 9.17 0.60
CA CYS A 4 2.62 8.87 0.76
C CYS A 4 3.11 7.84 -0.27
N HIS A 5 2.21 7.05 -0.87
CA HIS A 5 2.58 6.05 -1.85
C HIS A 5 2.87 6.74 -3.20
N PRO A 6 4.04 6.51 -3.83
CA PRO A 6 4.44 7.22 -5.06
C PRO A 6 3.43 7.01 -6.20
N ASP A 7 2.84 5.82 -6.27
CA ASP A 7 1.84 5.50 -7.30
C ASP A 7 0.44 6.06 -7.04
N CYS A 8 0.13 6.62 -5.87
CA CYS A 8 -1.23 7.08 -5.56
C CYS A 8 -1.71 8.14 -6.54
N ARG A 9 -0.87 9.14 -6.84
CA ARG A 9 -1.19 10.20 -7.81
C ARG A 9 -1.44 9.62 -9.20
N ARG A 10 -0.57 8.69 -9.64
CA ARG A 10 -0.68 8.03 -10.94
C ARG A 10 -1.97 7.23 -11.07
N VAL A 11 -2.34 6.50 -10.02
CA VAL A 11 -3.55 5.68 -9.99
C VAL A 11 -4.80 6.55 -10.05
N VAL A 12 -4.87 7.62 -9.23
CA VAL A 12 -6.00 8.55 -9.25
C VAL A 12 -6.14 9.22 -10.62
N GLN A 13 -5.05 9.72 -11.20
CA GLN A 13 -5.08 10.34 -12.52
C GLN A 13 -5.54 9.37 -13.61
N ARG A 14 -5.01 8.14 -13.66
CA ARG A 14 -5.45 7.11 -14.63
C ARG A 14 -6.91 6.74 -14.45
N CYS A 15 -7.40 6.68 -13.22
CA CYS A 15 -8.78 6.36 -12.94
C CYS A 15 -9.72 7.49 -13.37
N TRP A 16 -9.32 8.75 -13.14
CA TRP A 16 -10.11 9.94 -13.45
C TRP A 16 -10.15 10.28 -14.94
N LEU A 17 -9.04 10.08 -15.64
CA LEU A 17 -8.90 10.32 -17.08
C LEU A 17 -9.42 9.16 -17.94
N GLY A 18 -9.77 8.02 -17.32
CA GLY A 18 -10.37 6.90 -18.04
C GLY A 18 -11.69 7.31 -18.68
N GLU A 19 -11.96 6.80 -19.88
CA GLU A 19 -13.17 7.09 -20.63
C GLU A 19 -14.42 6.61 -19.88
N CYS A 20 -15.24 7.55 -19.42
CA CYS A 20 -16.62 7.27 -19.09
C CYS A 20 -17.46 7.57 -20.32
N LEU A 21 -18.09 6.53 -20.86
CA LEU A 21 -19.02 6.60 -21.98
C LEU A 21 -20.37 7.08 -21.44
N SER A 22 -20.58 8.38 -21.23
CA SER A 22 -21.92 8.89 -21.00
C SER A 22 -22.15 10.20 -21.76
N GLN A 23 -23.42 10.43 -22.13
CA GLN A 23 -23.86 11.47 -23.05
C GLN A 23 -24.30 12.76 -22.34
N SER A 24 -24.22 12.79 -21.00
CA SER A 24 -24.67 13.94 -20.19
C SER A 24 -23.65 14.27 -19.09
N ALA A 25 -23.24 15.55 -19.03
CA ALA A 25 -22.17 16.04 -18.18
C ALA A 25 -22.36 15.79 -16.67
N ALA A 26 -23.62 15.79 -16.18
CA ALA A 26 -23.93 15.50 -14.78
C ALA A 26 -23.81 14.00 -14.45
N CYS A 27 -24.20 13.14 -15.41
CA CYS A 27 -24.08 11.68 -15.30
C CYS A 27 -22.60 11.27 -15.42
N ASP A 28 -21.83 11.95 -16.27
CA ASP A 28 -20.39 11.74 -16.42
C ASP A 28 -19.62 11.91 -15.11
N PHE A 29 -19.91 12.95 -14.34
CA PHE A 29 -19.21 13.19 -13.08
C PHE A 29 -19.46 12.08 -12.04
N GLN A 30 -20.74 11.72 -11.83
CA GLN A 30 -21.09 10.67 -10.89
C GLN A 30 -20.53 9.31 -11.31
N GLN A 31 -20.57 9.00 -12.61
CA GLN A 31 -20.01 7.77 -13.17
C GLN A 31 -18.49 7.74 -12.99
N LYS A 32 -17.78 8.82 -13.34
CA LYS A 32 -16.32 8.96 -13.16
C LYS A 32 -15.92 8.78 -11.70
N LEU A 33 -16.67 9.38 -10.77
CA LEU A 33 -16.40 9.23 -9.34
C LEU A 33 -16.60 7.78 -8.87
N ARG A 34 -17.68 7.12 -9.29
CA ARG A 34 -17.94 5.71 -8.97
C ARG A 34 -16.85 4.79 -9.52
N CYS A 35 -16.49 4.94 -10.80
CA CYS A 35 -15.43 4.17 -11.45
C CYS A 35 -14.07 4.38 -10.76
N THR A 36 -13.74 5.64 -10.46
CA THR A 36 -12.49 5.98 -9.75
C THR A 36 -12.47 5.36 -8.37
N THR A 37 -13.57 5.46 -7.63
CA THR A 37 -13.69 4.88 -6.29
C THR A 37 -13.53 3.36 -6.32
N GLN A 38 -14.15 2.67 -7.28
CA GLN A 38 -14.05 1.22 -7.40
C GLN A 38 -12.62 0.77 -7.76
N ARG A 39 -12.00 1.40 -8.76
CA ARG A 39 -10.61 1.11 -9.14
C ARG A 39 -9.63 1.42 -8.01
N PHE A 40 -9.86 2.51 -7.28
CA PHE A 40 -9.05 2.89 -6.14
C PHE A 40 -9.20 1.92 -4.96
N LYS A 41 -10.41 1.40 -4.70
CA LYS A 41 -10.63 0.32 -3.72
C LYS A 41 -9.87 -0.95 -4.10
N THR A 42 -9.87 -1.34 -5.37
CA THR A 42 -9.10 -2.49 -5.85
C THR A 42 -7.60 -2.28 -5.68
N TRP A 43 -7.09 -1.11 -6.10
CA TRP A 43 -5.68 -0.75 -5.91
C TRP A 43 -5.28 -0.76 -4.44
N ASN A 44 -6.11 -0.20 -3.56
CA ASN A 44 -5.88 -0.19 -2.13
C ASN A 44 -5.75 -1.61 -1.56
N LYS A 45 -6.61 -2.55 -2.00
CA LYS A 45 -6.49 -3.97 -1.61
C LYS A 45 -5.21 -4.62 -2.14
N LEU A 46 -4.82 -4.33 -3.38
CA LEU A 46 -3.62 -4.91 -3.98
C LEU A 46 -2.33 -4.41 -3.32
N VAL A 47 -2.25 -3.12 -3.03
CA VAL A 47 -1.03 -2.52 -2.47
C VAL A 47 -0.93 -2.73 -0.96
N PHE A 48 -2.04 -2.57 -0.23
CA PHE A 48 -2.02 -2.60 1.23
C PHE A 48 -2.63 -3.87 1.83
N GLY A 49 -3.31 -4.70 1.03
CA GLY A 49 -3.85 -5.98 1.51
C GLY A 49 -2.77 -7.03 1.81
N HIS A 50 -1.64 -6.96 1.11
CA HIS A 50 -0.49 -7.85 1.36
C HIS A 50 0.51 -7.28 2.36
N LEU A 51 0.21 -6.14 3.00
CA LEU A 51 1.16 -5.46 3.87
C LEU A 51 1.56 -6.33 5.08
N GLN A 52 0.60 -7.03 5.69
CA GLN A 52 0.85 -7.97 6.79
C GLN A 52 1.69 -9.17 6.34
N THR A 53 1.34 -9.79 5.21
CA THR A 53 2.12 -10.89 4.62
C THR A 53 3.55 -10.46 4.31
N THR A 54 3.73 -9.25 3.78
CA THR A 54 5.06 -8.70 3.47
C THR A 54 5.88 -8.46 4.75
N ILE A 55 5.24 -8.03 5.84
CA ILE A 55 5.90 -7.88 7.15
C ILE A 55 6.34 -9.25 7.68
N GLU A 56 5.48 -10.26 7.60
CA GLU A 56 5.78 -11.63 8.02
C GLU A 56 6.94 -12.22 7.20
N ASP A 57 6.92 -12.07 5.88
CA ASP A 57 7.99 -12.53 4.99
C ASP A 57 9.34 -11.87 5.32
N VAL A 58 9.35 -10.55 5.58
CA VAL A 58 10.58 -9.83 5.96
C VAL A 58 11.08 -10.26 7.33
N LYS A 59 10.17 -10.53 8.29
CA LYS A 59 10.55 -11.08 9.61
C LYS A 59 11.15 -12.48 9.49
N GLN A 60 10.57 -13.36 8.67
CA GLN A 60 11.11 -14.69 8.42
C GLN A 60 12.50 -14.62 7.78
N GLN A 61 12.70 -13.78 6.76
CA GLN A 61 14.01 -13.56 6.14
C GLN A 61 15.06 -13.06 7.15
N LEU A 62 14.66 -12.22 8.11
CA LEU A 62 15.52 -11.76 9.20
C LEU A 62 15.92 -12.91 10.13
N LEU A 63 14.97 -13.75 10.54
CA LEU A 63 15.22 -14.92 11.39
C LEU A 63 16.15 -15.93 10.71
N ASP A 64 15.94 -16.19 9.41
CA ASP A 64 16.77 -17.10 8.63
C ASP A 64 18.21 -16.57 8.51
N LEU A 65 18.39 -15.27 8.27
CA LEU A 65 19.71 -14.64 8.21
C LEU A 65 20.42 -14.64 9.55
N GLN A 66 19.70 -14.36 10.65
CA GLN A 66 20.26 -14.41 12.00
C GLN A 66 20.66 -15.84 12.40
N SER A 67 19.91 -16.84 11.94
CA SER A 67 20.21 -18.26 12.18
C SER A 67 21.38 -18.78 11.33
N SER A 68 21.62 -18.18 10.16
CA SER A 68 22.63 -18.61 9.18
C SER A 68 23.96 -17.85 9.27
N PHE A 69 24.21 -17.14 10.38
CA PHE A 69 25.30 -16.15 10.53
C PHE A 69 26.66 -16.60 9.95
N LYS A 70 26.99 -16.08 8.77
CA LYS A 70 28.25 -16.35 8.03
C LYS A 70 28.85 -15.04 7.51
N GLY A 71 29.46 -14.25 8.40
CA GLY A 71 30.39 -13.16 8.04
C GLY A 71 29.79 -11.77 7.74
N GLN A 72 30.66 -10.83 7.36
CA GLN A 72 30.36 -9.39 7.22
C GLN A 72 29.29 -9.05 6.16
N SER A 73 29.17 -9.83 5.09
CA SER A 73 28.12 -9.63 4.06
C SER A 73 26.71 -9.87 4.61
N SER A 74 26.58 -10.71 5.64
CA SER A 74 25.30 -10.96 6.33
C SER A 74 24.81 -9.73 7.09
N VAL A 75 25.74 -8.92 7.62
CA VAL A 75 25.43 -7.73 8.44
C VAL A 75 24.80 -6.61 7.61
N HIS A 76 25.35 -6.33 6.42
CA HIS A 76 24.78 -5.31 5.54
C HIS A 76 23.37 -5.70 5.08
N ARG A 77 23.17 -6.99 4.76
CA ARG A 77 21.85 -7.49 4.34
C ARG A 77 20.83 -7.45 5.47
N GLU A 78 21.26 -7.74 6.69
CA GLU A 78 20.43 -7.61 7.88
C GLU A 78 19.98 -6.16 8.10
N GLN A 79 20.89 -5.20 8.00
CA GLN A 79 20.58 -3.78 8.15
C GLN A 79 19.55 -3.30 7.10
N GLU A 80 19.71 -3.71 5.84
CA GLU A 80 18.72 -3.40 4.79
C GLU A 80 17.33 -3.95 5.12
N LEU A 81 17.25 -5.19 5.60
CA LEU A 81 15.98 -5.81 5.95
C LEU A 81 15.34 -5.18 7.18
N GLN A 82 16.15 -4.78 8.18
CA GLN A 82 15.67 -4.04 9.35
C GLN A 82 15.10 -2.68 8.96
N LEU A 83 15.78 -1.94 8.08
CA LEU A 83 15.27 -0.68 7.52
C LEU A 83 13.96 -0.91 6.77
N LYS A 84 13.90 -1.92 5.90
CA LYS A 84 12.68 -2.27 5.18
C LYS A 84 11.53 -2.63 6.13
N LEU A 85 11.80 -3.41 7.17
CA LEU A 85 10.81 -3.77 8.20
C LEU A 85 10.29 -2.54 8.94
N SER A 86 11.17 -1.62 9.34
CA SER A 86 10.77 -0.37 10.02
C SER A 86 9.83 0.47 9.15
N GLN A 87 10.11 0.59 7.84
CA GLN A 87 9.26 1.31 6.91
C GLN A 87 7.89 0.66 6.77
N LEU A 88 7.84 -0.68 6.69
CA LEU A 88 6.58 -1.42 6.62
C LEU A 88 5.75 -1.27 7.90
N LEU A 89 6.38 -1.29 9.07
CA LEU A 89 5.70 -1.09 10.36
C LEU A 89 5.12 0.32 10.50
N VAL A 90 5.84 1.35 10.04
CA VAL A 90 5.30 2.73 9.99
C VAL A 90 4.10 2.80 9.06
N GLN A 91 4.13 2.11 7.92
CA GLN A 91 2.98 2.03 7.02
C GLN A 91 1.80 1.32 7.68
N GLU A 92 2.04 0.21 8.39
CA GLU A 92 1.04 -0.52 9.16
C GLU A 92 0.41 0.36 10.25
N GLU A 93 1.22 1.12 10.99
CA GLU A 93 0.72 2.03 12.03
C GLU A 93 -0.22 3.07 11.41
N ILE A 94 0.20 3.74 10.32
CA ILE A 94 -0.63 4.73 9.64
C ILE A 94 -1.93 4.08 9.11
N PHE A 95 -1.87 2.84 8.61
CA PHE A 95 -3.06 2.09 8.18
C PHE A 95 -4.04 1.90 9.32
N TRP A 96 -3.58 1.41 10.47
CA TRP A 96 -4.42 1.15 11.63
C TRP A 96 -4.93 2.44 12.26
N GLN A 97 -4.13 3.51 12.31
CA GLN A 97 -4.59 4.84 12.73
C GLN A 97 -5.71 5.37 11.84
N GLN A 98 -5.63 5.15 10.52
CA GLN A 98 -6.70 5.56 9.61
C GLN A 98 -7.96 4.72 9.79
N LYS A 99 -7.83 3.40 10.00
CA LYS A 99 -8.97 2.50 10.23
C LYS A 99 -9.63 2.70 11.59
N SER A 100 -8.87 2.96 12.65
CA SER A 100 -9.40 3.16 14.00
C SER A 100 -10.19 4.46 14.14
N ARG A 101 -9.86 5.47 13.33
CA ARG A 101 -10.61 6.74 13.24
C ARG A 101 -11.92 6.64 12.46
N VAL A 102 -12.19 5.50 11.82
CA VAL A 102 -13.53 5.21 11.29
C VAL A 102 -14.41 4.82 12.48
N SER A 103 -14.96 5.83 13.15
CA SER A 103 -16.07 5.64 14.08
C SER A 103 -17.23 5.02 13.29
N TRP A 104 -17.61 3.80 13.64
CA TRP A 104 -18.84 3.18 13.15
C TRP A 104 -20.00 3.86 13.88
N LEU A 105 -20.52 4.94 13.30
CA LEU A 105 -21.84 5.51 13.60
C LEU A 105 -22.79 5.16 12.47
#